data_AF-B2LLK5-F1
#
_entry.id   AF-B2LLK5-F1
#
_cell.length_a   1.000
_cell.length_b   1.000
_cell.length_c   1.000
_cell.angle_alpha   90.00
_cell.angle_beta   90.00
_cell.angle_gamma   90.00
#
_symmetry.space_group_name_H-M   'P 1'
#
loop_
_entity.id
_entity.type
_entity.pdbx_description
1 polymer ?
#
loop_
_entity_poly.entity_id
_entity_poly.type
_entity_poly.pdbx_seq_one_letter_code
_entity_poly.pdbx_strand_id
1 'polypeptide(L)'
;WVTHQIEVIVRRTKFRLRKAEERAHILRGLLKALDAIDEVIALIRRSNTVEIAREGLMGLLEIDEIQANAILEMQLRRLAALEHQKITAEHDELQAKINEYNAILVSPERQRQIVSEELAAIVEKFGDDRRSKLVPFDGDMSIEDLIAEEDIVVTISRGGYVKRTKTDDYRSQ
;
A
#
# COMPACT_ATOMS: atom_id res chain seq x y z
N TRP A 1 -5.06 -12.22 6.64
CA TRP A 1 -4.64 -11.41 5.48
C TRP A 1 -4.59 -9.91 5.79
N VAL A 2 -5.69 -9.27 6.24
CA VAL A 2 -5.71 -7.82 6.56
C VAL A 2 -4.63 -7.41 7.57
N THR A 3 -4.46 -8.18 8.65
CA THR A 3 -3.39 -7.95 9.64
C THR A 3 -2.00 -7.93 9.02
N HIS A 4 -1.75 -8.82 8.06
CA HIS A 4 -0.48 -8.88 7.36
C HIS A 4 -0.27 -7.66 6.45
N GLN A 5 -1.30 -7.19 5.77
CA GLN A 5 -1.22 -5.95 4.97
C GLN A 5 -0.87 -4.75 5.86
N ILE A 6 -1.53 -4.61 7.00
CA ILE A 6 -1.22 -3.54 7.97
C ILE A 6 0.23 -3.64 8.43
N GLU A 7 0.72 -4.84 8.76
CA GLU A 7 2.11 -5.05 9.15
C GLU A 7 3.10 -4.61 8.06
N VAL A 8 2.84 -4.97 6.79
CA VAL A 8 3.67 -4.57 5.65
C VAL A 8 3.68 -3.04 5.49
N ILE A 9 2.53 -2.38 5.61
CA ILE A 9 2.42 -0.91 5.55
C ILE A 9 3.24 -0.27 6.67
N VAL A 10 3.10 -0.75 7.91
CA VAL A 10 3.86 -0.24 9.06
C VAL A 10 5.36 -0.40 8.85
N ARG A 11 5.83 -1.58 8.40
CA ARG A 11 7.26 -1.83 8.11
C ARG A 11 7.77 -0.91 7.00
N ARG A 12 7.01 -0.75 5.92
CA ARG A 12 7.34 0.14 4.80
C ARG A 12 7.43 1.60 5.24
N THR A 13 6.47 2.07 6.03
CA THR A 13 6.44 3.45 6.55
C THR A 13 7.59 3.71 7.51
N LYS A 14 7.90 2.78 8.43
CA LYS A 14 9.08 2.88 9.31
C LYS A 14 10.39 2.95 8.54
N PHE A 15 10.53 2.17 7.47
CA PHE A 15 11.71 2.22 6.61
C PHE A 15 11.86 3.58 5.92
N ARG A 16 10.77 4.12 5.37
CA ARG A 16 10.75 5.45 4.73
C ARG A 16 11.03 6.57 5.73
N LEU A 17 10.44 6.49 6.92
CA LEU A 17 10.66 7.42 8.03
C LEU A 17 12.14 7.48 8.39
N ARG A 18 12.76 6.33 8.67
CA ARG A 18 14.19 6.27 9.01
C ARG A 18 15.06 6.92 7.94
N LYS A 19 14.84 6.61 6.65
CA LYS A 19 15.61 7.24 5.56
C LYS A 19 15.38 8.75 5.46
N ALA A 20 14.15 9.21 5.67
CA ALA A 20 13.84 10.64 5.65
C ALA A 20 14.51 11.37 6.82
N GLU A 21 14.51 10.77 8.02
CA GLU A 21 15.17 11.30 9.21
C GLU A 21 16.69 11.35 9.05
N GLU A 22 17.32 10.29 8.54
CA GLU A 22 18.75 10.25 8.22
C GLU A 22 19.13 11.40 7.26
N ARG A 23 18.32 11.62 6.21
CA ARG A 23 18.58 12.69 5.25
C ARG A 23 18.32 14.09 5.83
N ALA A 24 17.22 14.28 6.54
CA ALA A 24 16.87 15.55 7.18
C ALA A 24 17.93 15.94 8.23
N HIS A 25 18.47 14.96 8.96
CA HIS A 25 19.56 15.17 9.90
C HIS A 25 20.79 15.80 9.24
N ILE A 26 21.24 15.27 8.10
CA ILE A 26 22.36 15.87 7.35
C ILE A 26 22.02 17.28 6.87
N LEU A 27 20.83 17.49 6.32
CA LEU A 27 20.40 18.79 5.81
C LEU A 27 20.36 19.86 6.92
N ARG A 28 19.94 19.51 8.14
CA ARG A 28 19.99 20.43 9.30
C ARG A 28 21.41 20.89 9.60
N GLY A 29 22.38 19.97 9.56
CA GLY A 29 23.79 20.30 9.77
C GLY A 29 24.32 21.23 8.68
N LEU A 30 23.97 20.95 7.41
CA LEU A 30 24.36 21.80 6.28
C LEU A 30 23.73 23.19 6.35
N LEU A 31 22.46 23.31 6.72
CA LEU A 31 21.79 24.60 6.89
C LEU A 31 22.43 25.43 8.00
N LYS A 32 22.67 24.83 9.18
CA LYS A 32 23.43 25.49 10.26
C LYS A 32 24.80 26.00 9.80
N ALA A 33 25.51 25.19 9.01
CA ALA A 33 26.83 25.57 8.49
C ALA A 33 26.76 26.69 7.44
N LEU A 34 25.68 26.76 6.65
CA LEU A 34 25.46 27.82 5.68
C LEU A 34 25.11 29.15 6.36
N ASP A 35 24.34 29.11 7.46
CA ASP A 35 24.02 30.29 8.27
C ASP A 35 25.26 30.90 8.96
N ALA A 36 26.23 30.05 9.34
CA ALA A 36 27.47 30.42 10.04
C ALA A 36 28.73 30.23 9.17
N ILE A 37 28.63 30.51 7.86
CA ILE A 37 29.65 30.11 6.89
C ILE A 37 31.02 30.75 7.13
N ASP A 38 31.05 32.00 7.59
CA ASP A 38 32.30 32.72 7.84
C ASP A 38 33.05 32.11 9.04
N GLU A 39 32.34 31.76 10.13
CA GLU A 39 32.95 31.06 11.26
C GLU A 39 33.43 29.67 10.87
N VAL A 40 32.64 28.93 10.09
CA VAL A 40 32.97 27.59 9.58
C VAL A 40 34.24 27.63 8.74
N ILE A 41 34.34 28.54 7.77
CA ILE A 41 35.53 28.69 6.92
C ILE A 41 36.74 29.11 7.76
N ALA A 42 36.57 30.04 8.70
CA ALA A 42 37.65 30.47 9.58
C ALA A 42 38.16 29.34 10.48
N LEU A 43 37.27 28.49 11.00
CA LEU A 43 37.62 27.32 11.79
C LEU A 43 38.38 26.29 10.94
N ILE A 44 37.87 25.94 9.76
CA ILE A 44 38.52 24.98 8.86
C ILE A 44 39.91 25.48 8.44
N ARG A 45 40.05 26.77 8.11
CA ARG A 45 41.35 27.34 7.70
C ARG A 45 42.39 27.39 8.82
N ARG A 46 41.96 27.52 10.08
CA ARG A 46 42.84 27.51 11.26
C ARG A 46 43.22 26.10 11.72
N SER A 47 42.50 25.09 11.27
CA SER A 47 42.71 23.70 11.69
C SER A 47 43.86 23.06 10.90
N ASN A 48 44.81 22.44 11.60
CA ASN A 48 45.98 21.81 10.99
C ASN A 48 45.66 20.44 10.35
N THR A 49 44.60 19.77 10.79
CA THR A 49 44.17 18.45 10.29
C THR A 49 42.65 18.39 10.12
N VAL A 50 42.18 17.41 9.35
CA VAL A 50 40.75 17.17 9.12
C VAL A 50 40.05 16.79 10.43
N GLU A 51 40.68 15.97 11.26
CA GLU A 51 40.18 15.56 12.58
C GLU A 51 39.97 16.76 13.50
N ILE A 52 40.93 17.71 13.57
CA ILE A 52 40.79 18.93 14.38
C ILE A 52 39.64 19.80 13.86
N ALA A 53 39.50 19.92 12.53
CA ALA A 53 38.39 20.66 11.94
C ALA A 53 37.04 19.99 12.27
N ARG A 54 36.95 18.67 12.22
CA ARG A 54 35.75 17.89 12.54
C ARG A 54 35.31 18.12 13.98
N GLU A 55 36.21 17.94 14.95
CA GLU A 55 35.93 18.18 16.37
C GLU A 55 35.53 19.64 16.63
N GLY A 56 36.22 20.58 15.98
CA GLY A 56 35.89 22.00 16.07
C GLY A 56 34.49 22.33 15.53
N LEU A 57 34.09 21.75 14.38
CA LEU A 57 32.75 21.93 13.81
C LEU A 57 31.65 21.34 14.70
N MET A 58 31.91 20.17 15.29
CA MET A 58 30.98 19.55 16.24
C MET A 58 30.71 20.45 17.44
N GLY A 59 31.76 21.05 18.01
CA GLY A 59 31.63 21.98 19.12
C GLY A 59 31.00 23.32 18.72
N LEU A 60 31.36 23.87 17.57
CA LEU A 60 30.88 25.19 17.11
C LEU A 60 29.38 25.18 16.78
N LEU A 61 28.90 24.13 16.10
CA LEU A 61 27.53 24.09 15.56
C LEU A 61 26.59 23.19 16.40
N GLU A 62 27.11 22.57 17.46
CA GLU A 62 26.42 21.54 18.26
C GLU A 62 25.80 20.46 17.36
N ILE A 63 26.69 19.81 16.59
CA ILE A 63 26.34 18.78 15.60
C ILE A 63 27.11 17.50 15.87
N ASP A 64 26.63 16.39 15.30
CA ASP A 64 27.33 15.12 15.40
C ASP A 64 28.43 14.95 14.33
N GLU A 65 29.16 13.85 14.45
CA GLU A 65 30.27 13.52 13.56
C GLU A 65 29.83 13.36 12.11
N ILE A 66 28.63 12.81 11.87
CA ILE A 66 28.12 12.54 10.52
C ILE A 66 27.81 13.87 9.81
N GLN A 67 27.18 14.80 10.52
CA GLN A 67 26.92 16.16 10.03
C GLN A 67 28.23 16.91 9.79
N ALA A 68 29.19 16.83 10.71
CA ALA A 68 30.49 17.49 10.56
C ALA A 68 31.24 16.98 9.32
N ASN A 69 31.25 15.66 9.09
CA ASN A 69 31.81 15.06 7.88
C ASN A 69 31.09 15.55 6.61
N ALA A 70 29.76 15.61 6.63
CA ALA A 70 28.99 16.12 5.49
C ALA A 70 29.29 17.60 5.16
N ILE A 71 29.59 18.42 6.18
CA ILE A 71 30.02 19.82 6.00
C ILE A 71 31.42 19.88 5.39
N LEU A 72 32.35 19.05 5.86
CA LEU A 72 33.72 18.99 5.30
C LEU A 72 33.74 18.52 3.85
N GLU A 73 32.79 17.67 3.45
CA GLU A 73 32.61 17.21 2.06
C GLU A 73 31.84 18.21 1.17
N MET A 74 31.37 19.33 1.74
CA MET A 74 30.60 20.31 0.99
C MET A 74 31.45 21.01 -0.08
N GLN A 75 30.87 21.19 -1.26
CA GLN A 75 31.50 21.89 -2.36
C GLN A 75 31.15 23.38 -2.35
N LEU A 76 32.11 24.26 -2.66
CA LEU A 76 31.94 25.72 -2.67
C LEU A 76 30.76 26.20 -3.53
N ARG A 77 30.37 25.46 -4.58
CA ARG A 77 29.18 25.79 -5.40
C ARG A 77 27.87 25.82 -4.61
N ARG A 78 27.79 25.11 -3.47
CA ARG A 78 26.59 25.06 -2.62
C ARG A 78 26.33 26.39 -1.89
N LEU A 79 27.29 27.30 -1.90
CA LEU A 79 27.16 28.65 -1.33
C LEU A 79 26.33 29.59 -2.21
N ALA A 80 26.06 29.21 -3.46
CA ALA A 80 25.19 29.99 -4.33
C ALA A 80 23.76 30.05 -3.75
N ALA A 81 23.12 31.22 -3.81
CA ALA A 81 21.79 31.43 -3.23
C ALA A 81 20.73 30.43 -3.71
N LEU A 82 20.80 30.02 -4.98
CA LEU A 82 19.90 29.02 -5.55
C LEU A 82 20.11 27.62 -4.93
N GLU A 83 21.35 27.23 -4.67
CA GLU A 83 21.66 25.94 -4.04
C GLU A 83 21.26 25.95 -2.57
N HIS A 84 21.46 27.06 -1.86
CA HIS A 84 20.94 27.25 -0.52
C HIS A 84 19.42 27.05 -0.46
N GLN A 85 18.66 27.74 -1.33
CA GLN A 85 17.21 27.60 -1.41
C GLN A 85 16.76 26.16 -1.71
N LYS A 86 17.48 25.42 -2.56
CA LYS A 86 17.19 24.01 -2.83
C LYS A 86 17.38 23.14 -1.58
N ILE A 87 18.43 23.37 -0.80
CA ILE A 87 18.68 22.63 0.45
C ILE A 87 17.56 22.91 1.46
N THR A 88 17.16 24.17 1.61
CA THR A 88 16.04 24.55 2.48
C THR A 88 14.75 23.87 2.03
N ALA A 89 14.41 23.94 0.73
CA ALA A 89 13.23 23.29 0.19
C ALA A 89 13.25 21.76 0.38
N GLU A 90 14.40 21.12 0.13
CA GLU A 90 14.56 19.67 0.35
C GLU A 90 14.35 19.31 1.83
N HIS A 91 14.89 20.12 2.74
CA HIS A 91 14.70 19.93 4.18
C HIS A 91 13.21 20.03 4.57
N ASP A 92 12.52 21.07 4.09
CA ASP A 92 11.12 21.32 4.44
C ASP A 92 10.18 20.24 3.87
N GLU A 93 10.43 19.78 2.64
CA GLU A 93 9.72 18.66 2.05
C GLU A 93 9.91 17.37 2.85
N LEU A 94 11.15 17.09 3.30
CA LEU A 94 11.43 15.91 4.12
C LEU A 94 10.79 16.02 5.49
N GLN A 95 10.78 17.20 6.11
CA GLN A 95 10.13 17.42 7.38
C GLN A 95 8.61 17.22 7.29
N ALA A 96 7.99 17.67 6.19
CA ALA A 96 6.58 17.38 5.93
C ALA A 96 6.31 15.88 5.81
N LYS A 97 7.15 15.14 5.07
CA LYS A 97 7.06 13.67 4.93
C LYS A 97 7.26 12.94 6.26
N ILE A 98 8.21 13.38 7.08
CA ILE A 98 8.46 12.81 8.42
C ILE A 98 7.20 12.97 9.30
N ASN A 99 6.60 14.17 9.29
CA ASN A 99 5.37 14.43 10.05
C ASN A 99 4.21 13.56 9.56
N GLU A 100 4.08 13.40 8.24
CA GLU A 100 3.08 12.52 7.63
C GLU A 100 3.29 11.06 8.05
N TYR A 101 4.51 10.54 7.94
CA TYR A 101 4.85 9.16 8.32
C TYR A 101 4.58 8.90 9.80
N ASN A 102 4.95 9.84 10.68
CA ASN A 102 4.64 9.74 12.10
C ASN A 102 3.13 9.72 12.35
N ALA A 103 2.36 10.57 11.66
CA ALA A 103 0.90 10.56 11.76
C ALA A 103 0.27 9.24 11.27
N ILE A 104 0.84 8.60 10.24
CA ILE A 104 0.42 7.28 9.77
C ILE A 104 0.74 6.20 10.82
N LEU A 105 1.92 6.23 11.43
CA LEU A 105 2.32 5.23 12.41
C LEU A 105 1.52 5.31 13.71
N VAL A 106 1.07 6.51 14.11
CA VAL A 106 0.28 6.73 15.32
C VAL A 106 -1.20 6.36 15.12
N SER A 107 -1.77 6.56 13.93
CA SER A 107 -3.20 6.34 13.67
C SER A 107 -3.48 5.01 12.95
N PRO A 108 -4.10 4.01 13.62
CA PRO A 108 -4.53 2.77 12.99
C PRO A 108 -5.61 2.97 11.92
N GLU A 109 -6.40 4.04 12.02
CA GLU A 109 -7.43 4.40 11.04
C GLU A 109 -6.79 4.83 9.72
N ARG A 110 -5.78 5.71 9.78
CA ARG A 110 -5.00 6.10 8.60
C ARG A 110 -4.32 4.89 7.94
N GLN A 111 -3.80 3.95 8.74
CA GLN A 111 -3.21 2.72 8.19
C GLN A 111 -4.24 1.91 7.39
N ARG A 112 -5.47 1.75 7.92
CA ARG A 112 -6.55 1.04 7.22
C ARG A 112 -7.02 1.79 5.98
N GLN A 113 -7.10 3.11 6.04
CA GLN A 113 -7.46 3.94 4.90
C GLN A 113 -6.47 3.74 3.75
N ILE A 114 -5.17 3.81 4.01
CA ILE A 114 -4.12 3.57 3.00
C ILE A 114 -4.25 2.16 2.40
N VAL A 115 -4.49 1.14 3.23
CA VAL A 115 -4.73 -0.23 2.72
C VAL A 115 -5.95 -0.25 1.80
N SER A 116 -7.05 0.41 2.17
CA SER A 116 -8.26 0.47 1.35
C SER A 116 -8.01 1.17 0.00
N GLU A 117 -7.29 2.29 0.00
CA GLU A 117 -6.93 3.04 -1.21
C GLU A 117 -6.03 2.22 -2.13
N GLU A 118 -5.01 1.55 -1.59
CA GLU A 118 -4.12 0.68 -2.37
C GLU A 118 -4.86 -0.51 -2.97
N LEU A 119 -5.80 -1.11 -2.23
CA LEU A 119 -6.61 -2.22 -2.73
C LEU A 119 -7.60 -1.77 -3.80
N ALA A 120 -8.21 -0.60 -3.64
CA ALA A 120 -9.08 -0.03 -4.66
C ALA A 120 -8.32 0.17 -5.98
N ALA A 121 -7.09 0.70 -5.93
CA ALA A 121 -6.24 0.86 -7.11
C ALA A 121 -5.85 -0.48 -7.76
N ILE A 122 -5.66 -1.54 -6.97
CA ILE A 122 -5.41 -2.90 -7.50
C ILE A 122 -6.66 -3.45 -8.20
N VAL A 123 -7.83 -3.29 -7.59
CA VAL A 123 -9.10 -3.72 -8.20
C VAL A 123 -9.37 -2.96 -9.49
N GLU A 124 -9.12 -1.66 -9.53
CA GLU A 124 -9.27 -0.84 -10.74
C GLU A 124 -8.32 -1.31 -11.85
N LYS A 125 -7.07 -1.65 -11.51
CA LYS A 125 -6.06 -2.04 -12.50
C LYS A 125 -6.20 -3.48 -13.00
N PHE A 126 -6.67 -4.39 -12.15
CA PHE A 126 -6.61 -5.84 -12.43
C PHE A 126 -7.96 -6.56 -12.27
N GLY A 127 -9.03 -5.84 -11.91
CA GLY A 127 -10.36 -6.42 -11.78
C GLY A 127 -10.92 -6.87 -13.12
N ASP A 128 -11.59 -8.02 -13.12
CA ASP A 128 -12.37 -8.51 -14.25
C ASP A 128 -13.82 -8.80 -13.84
N ASP A 129 -14.72 -8.73 -14.82
CA ASP A 129 -16.12 -9.07 -14.62
C ASP A 129 -16.27 -10.56 -14.30
N ARG A 130 -17.26 -10.88 -13.46
CA ARG A 130 -17.54 -12.26 -13.07
C ARG A 130 -17.88 -13.10 -14.30
N ARG A 131 -17.14 -14.19 -14.50
CA ARG A 131 -17.36 -15.15 -15.59
C ARG A 131 -18.48 -16.15 -15.31
N SER A 132 -18.63 -16.59 -14.06
CA SER A 132 -19.66 -17.55 -13.63
C SER A 132 -20.98 -16.85 -13.31
N LYS A 133 -22.10 -17.35 -13.83
CA LYS A 133 -23.43 -16.84 -13.45
C LYS A 133 -23.88 -17.52 -12.16
N LEU A 134 -24.44 -16.75 -11.23
CA LEU A 134 -25.16 -17.31 -10.09
C LEU A 134 -26.58 -17.59 -10.54
N VAL A 135 -26.92 -18.86 -10.69
CA VAL A 135 -28.28 -19.30 -10.93
C VAL A 135 -28.87 -19.64 -9.56
N PRO A 136 -29.88 -18.92 -9.06
CA PRO A 136 -30.62 -19.38 -7.90
C PRO A 136 -31.22 -20.75 -8.24
N PHE A 137 -31.18 -21.68 -7.28
CA PHE A 137 -31.59 -23.09 -7.41
C PHE A 137 -32.67 -23.31 -8.48
N ASP A 138 -32.30 -24.03 -9.55
CA ASP A 138 -33.16 -24.33 -10.69
C ASP A 138 -33.88 -25.65 -10.42
N GLY A 139 -35.00 -25.56 -9.70
CA GLY A 139 -35.99 -26.62 -9.57
C GLY A 139 -35.67 -27.71 -8.56
N ASP A 140 -36.55 -27.87 -7.57
CA ASP A 140 -36.75 -29.18 -6.95
C ASP A 140 -37.05 -30.15 -8.10
N MET A 141 -36.26 -31.23 -8.24
CA MET A 141 -36.78 -32.41 -8.93
C MET A 141 -38.09 -32.75 -8.23
N SER A 142 -39.21 -32.55 -8.90
CA SER A 142 -40.48 -33.02 -8.38
C SER A 142 -40.43 -34.55 -8.43
N ILE A 143 -41.06 -35.23 -7.47
CA ILE A 143 -41.08 -36.70 -7.47
C ILE A 143 -41.73 -37.21 -8.77
N GLU A 144 -42.61 -36.39 -9.34
CA GLU A 144 -43.27 -36.57 -10.62
C GLU A 144 -42.28 -36.66 -11.80
N ASP A 145 -41.17 -35.92 -11.78
CA ASP A 145 -40.12 -35.98 -12.82
C ASP A 145 -39.31 -37.30 -12.78
N LEU A 146 -39.43 -38.07 -11.69
CA LEU A 146 -38.82 -39.40 -11.53
C LEU A 146 -39.75 -40.53 -11.99
N ILE A 147 -41.01 -40.24 -12.33
CA ILE A 147 -41.97 -41.23 -12.83
C ILE A 147 -41.74 -41.40 -14.33
N ALA A 148 -41.44 -42.63 -14.75
CA ALA A 148 -41.26 -42.94 -16.17
C ALA A 148 -42.55 -42.68 -16.96
N GLU A 149 -42.45 -41.98 -18.10
CA GLU A 149 -43.55 -41.81 -19.05
C GLU A 149 -43.88 -43.16 -19.71
N GLU A 150 -45.14 -43.60 -19.60
CA GLU A 150 -45.64 -44.84 -20.21
C GLU A 150 -46.87 -44.54 -21.08
N ASP A 151 -46.84 -44.96 -22.34
CA ASP A 151 -47.99 -44.86 -23.23
C ASP A 151 -49.11 -45.81 -22.78
N ILE A 152 -50.20 -45.26 -22.27
CA ILE A 152 -51.37 -46.01 -21.79
C ILE A 152 -52.62 -45.73 -22.61
N VAL A 153 -53.45 -46.76 -22.77
CA VAL A 153 -54.82 -46.66 -23.28
C VAL A 153 -55.78 -46.68 -22.10
N VAL A 154 -56.65 -45.66 -22.02
CA VAL A 154 -57.72 -45.57 -21.02
C VAL A 154 -59.04 -45.95 -21.68
N THR A 155 -59.67 -47.00 -21.19
CA THR A 155 -60.97 -47.46 -21.70
C THR A 155 -62.07 -47.16 -20.68
N ILE A 156 -63.17 -46.57 -21.15
CA ILE A 156 -64.35 -46.26 -20.34
C ILE A 156 -65.53 -47.07 -20.90
N SER A 157 -66.16 -47.90 -20.08
CA SER A 157 -67.35 -48.64 -20.46
C SER A 157 -68.62 -47.81 -20.30
N ARG A 158 -69.70 -48.17 -21.01
CA ARG A 158 -71.01 -47.51 -20.90
C ARG A 158 -71.62 -47.60 -19.48
N GLY A 159 -71.17 -48.56 -18.67
CA GLY A 159 -71.53 -48.69 -17.25
C GLY A 159 -70.65 -47.89 -16.28
N GLY A 160 -69.71 -47.08 -16.78
CA GLY A 160 -68.86 -46.20 -15.97
C GLY A 160 -67.57 -46.86 -15.45
N TYR A 161 -67.21 -48.06 -15.92
CA TYR A 161 -65.95 -48.69 -15.52
C TYR A 161 -64.78 -48.07 -16.26
N VAL A 162 -63.75 -47.64 -15.54
CA VAL A 162 -62.53 -47.01 -16.08
C VAL A 162 -61.33 -47.93 -15.81
N LYS A 163 -60.58 -48.27 -16.86
CA LYS A 163 -59.35 -49.07 -16.76
C LYS A 163 -58.21 -48.42 -17.57
N ARG A 164 -56.99 -48.46 -17.02
CA ARG A 164 -55.74 -48.17 -17.75
C ARG A 164 -55.04 -49.47 -18.16
N THR A 165 -54.57 -49.54 -19.39
CA THR A 165 -53.79 -50.68 -19.94
C THR A 165 -52.61 -50.11 -20.72
N LYS A 166 -51.43 -50.73 -20.62
CA LYS A 166 -50.28 -50.30 -21.45
C LYS A 166 -50.59 -50.54 -22.92
N THR A 167 -50.06 -49.68 -23.79
CA THR A 167 -50.33 -49.78 -25.24
C THR A 167 -49.82 -51.11 -25.83
N ASP A 168 -48.71 -51.64 -25.31
CA ASP A 168 -48.16 -52.95 -25.69
C ASP A 168 -49.13 -54.10 -25.41
N ASP A 169 -49.80 -54.06 -24.26
CA ASP A 169 -50.77 -55.08 -23.84
C ASP A 169 -52.12 -54.95 -24.57
N TYR A 170 -52.42 -53.77 -25.14
CA TYR A 170 -53.69 -53.52 -25.83
C TYR A 170 -53.71 -54.05 -27.28
N ARG A 171 -52.54 -54.20 -27.91
CA ARG A 171 -52.44 -54.64 -29.32
C ARG A 171 -52.60 -56.15 -29.56
N SER A 172 -52.91 -56.94 -28.55
CA SER A 172 -53.06 -58.41 -28.67
C SER A 172 -54.49 -58.94 -28.43
N GLN A 173 -55.51 -58.21 -28.90
CA GLN A 173 -56.89 -58.73 -29.04
C GLN A 173 -57.46 -58.50 -30.43
#